data_AF-A0A2S7X7S5-F1
#
_entry.id   AF-A0A2S7X7S5-F1
#
_cell.length_a   1.000
_cell.length_b   1.000
_cell.length_c   1.000
_cell.angle_alpha   90.00
_cell.angle_beta   90.00
_cell.angle_gamma   90.00
#
_symmetry.space_group_name_H-M   'P 1'
#
loop_
_entity.id
_entity.type
_entity.pdbx_description
1 polymer ?
#
loop_
_entity_poly.entity_id
_entity_poly.type
_entity_poly.pdbx_seq_one_letter_code
_entity_poly.pdbx_strand_id
1 'polypeptide(L)'
;MKAPKSELVSRAGVHYAGYVFSTEGIIFRETSSTDVSVDGQLELVSIDGIATGMLLGVQVKSGDSFVDSDSKVFSFIASKKHFQYWQRFCMPVIGVVYSPTLKKASWFDLTMHADAILKDNTPTTIKQKLSESNALEIGKGLTHLINLANIHYKQPVTKEEVKELDVIQELEVTSSQSTKEDSWKRLISIFFDSDSDSEIIGDVGYRLSRYFPTVSDVQKNQFKDRLRLLTLSELNKVFAAIKFAIDRNRDDVACLILDLLNYHANLNELLEKLNTEGFVSSEDLWLLEQSKEYIEQL
;
A
#
# COMPACT_ATOMS: atom_id res chain seq x y z
N MET A 1 -3.52 -14.38 -42.01
CA MET A 1 -2.75 -13.34 -41.27
C MET A 1 -1.67 -14.01 -40.43
N LYS A 2 -0.52 -13.34 -40.18
CA LYS A 2 0.58 -13.88 -39.34
C LYS A 2 0.81 -12.95 -38.15
N ALA A 3 0.76 -13.50 -36.94
CA ALA A 3 1.19 -12.78 -35.74
C ALA A 3 2.73 -12.77 -35.68
N PRO A 4 3.37 -11.62 -35.41
CA PRO A 4 4.82 -11.58 -35.23
C PRO A 4 5.22 -12.37 -33.98
N LYS A 5 6.22 -13.26 -34.11
CA LYS A 5 6.68 -14.10 -32.99
C LYS A 5 7.14 -13.27 -31.79
N SER A 6 7.73 -12.10 -32.04
CA SER A 6 8.15 -11.15 -30.99
C SER A 6 6.98 -10.65 -30.14
N GLU A 7 5.82 -10.44 -30.76
CA GLU A 7 4.62 -10.01 -30.04
C GLU A 7 4.09 -11.10 -29.13
N LEU A 8 4.05 -12.36 -29.61
CA LEU A 8 3.66 -13.51 -28.78
C LEU A 8 4.56 -13.67 -27.56
N VAL A 9 5.88 -13.47 -27.73
CA VAL A 9 6.84 -13.50 -26.63
C VAL A 9 6.61 -12.35 -25.65
N SER A 10 6.39 -11.12 -26.16
CA SER A 10 6.06 -9.95 -25.35
C SER A 10 4.83 -10.20 -24.48
N ARG A 11 3.72 -10.62 -25.10
CA ARG A 11 2.45 -10.96 -24.44
C ARG A 11 2.61 -12.06 -23.38
N ALA A 12 3.39 -13.10 -23.68
CA ALA A 12 3.65 -14.15 -22.71
C ALA A 12 4.31 -13.62 -21.42
N GLY A 13 5.18 -12.62 -21.53
CA GLY A 13 5.77 -11.95 -20.36
C GLY A 13 4.75 -11.17 -19.55
N VAL A 14 3.88 -10.40 -20.21
CA VAL A 14 2.80 -9.64 -19.54
C VAL A 14 1.85 -10.58 -18.81
N HIS A 15 1.45 -11.68 -19.46
CA HIS A 15 0.58 -12.70 -18.87
C HIS A 15 1.24 -13.42 -17.71
N TYR A 16 2.52 -13.77 -17.83
CA TYR A 16 3.28 -14.37 -16.72
C TYR A 16 3.35 -13.42 -15.53
N ALA A 17 3.74 -12.16 -15.74
CA ALA A 17 3.84 -11.17 -14.68
C ALA A 17 2.48 -10.93 -14.01
N GLY A 18 1.42 -10.73 -14.80
CA GLY A 18 0.06 -10.55 -14.29
C GLY A 18 -0.45 -11.75 -13.50
N TYR A 19 -0.10 -12.98 -13.93
CA TYR A 19 -0.44 -14.20 -13.20
C TYR A 19 0.29 -14.29 -11.86
N VAL A 20 1.60 -13.99 -11.82
CA VAL A 20 2.35 -13.95 -10.55
C VAL A 20 1.77 -12.88 -9.63
N PHE A 21 1.62 -11.63 -10.08
CA PHE A 21 1.08 -10.55 -9.25
C PHE A 21 -0.29 -10.91 -8.66
N SER A 22 -1.20 -11.41 -9.49
CA SER A 22 -2.55 -11.76 -9.04
C SER A 22 -2.55 -12.92 -8.03
N THR A 23 -1.67 -13.89 -8.21
CA THR A 23 -1.52 -15.03 -7.28
C THR A 23 -0.90 -14.61 -5.96
N GLU A 24 -0.02 -13.61 -5.98
CA GLU A 24 0.64 -13.01 -4.81
C GLU A 24 -0.21 -11.89 -4.16
N GLY A 25 -1.50 -11.79 -4.50
CA GLY A 25 -2.41 -10.84 -3.87
C GLY A 25 -2.24 -9.38 -4.31
N ILE A 26 -1.57 -9.11 -5.43
CA ILE A 26 -1.42 -7.76 -6.01
C ILE A 26 -2.37 -7.61 -7.19
N ILE A 27 -3.16 -6.52 -7.21
CA ILE A 27 -4.06 -6.28 -8.34
C ILE A 27 -3.24 -5.75 -9.52
N PHE A 28 -3.23 -6.48 -10.63
CA PHE A 28 -2.61 -6.06 -11.88
C PHE A 28 -3.66 -5.56 -12.88
N ARG A 29 -3.47 -4.34 -13.40
CA ARG A 29 -4.29 -3.74 -14.45
C ARG A 29 -3.42 -3.47 -15.68
N GLU A 30 -3.62 -4.26 -16.72
CA GLU A 30 -2.93 -4.07 -17.99
C GLU A 30 -3.40 -2.77 -18.68
N THR A 31 -2.47 -2.02 -19.25
CA THR A 31 -2.77 -0.80 -20.01
C THR A 31 -3.18 -1.17 -21.44
N SER A 32 -4.32 -0.65 -21.90
CA SER A 32 -4.90 -1.02 -23.20
C SER A 32 -4.21 -0.39 -24.42
N SER A 33 -3.30 0.57 -24.24
CA SER A 33 -2.56 1.24 -25.33
C SER A 33 -1.04 1.03 -25.21
N THR A 34 -0.41 0.64 -26.32
CA THR A 34 1.01 0.27 -26.41
C THR A 34 1.98 1.44 -26.54
N ASP A 35 1.49 2.69 -26.50
CA ASP A 35 2.28 3.86 -26.91
C ASP A 35 3.02 4.57 -25.76
N VAL A 36 2.81 4.13 -24.51
CA VAL A 36 3.45 4.70 -23.32
C VAL A 36 4.19 3.59 -22.59
N SER A 37 5.43 3.85 -22.18
CA SER A 37 6.39 2.89 -21.62
C SER A 37 6.05 2.35 -20.22
N VAL A 38 4.79 1.96 -20.01
CA VAL A 38 4.20 1.33 -18.83
C VAL A 38 3.13 0.38 -19.34
N ASP A 39 3.34 -0.94 -19.19
CA ASP A 39 2.42 -1.97 -19.69
C ASP A 39 1.26 -2.22 -18.72
N GLY A 40 1.36 -1.77 -17.48
CA GLY A 40 0.29 -1.91 -16.51
C GLY A 40 0.53 -1.18 -15.20
N GLN A 41 -0.48 -1.26 -14.35
CA GLN A 41 -0.49 -0.70 -13.01
C GLN A 41 -0.70 -1.83 -12.00
N LEU A 42 0.08 -1.78 -10.93
CA LEU A 42 -0.04 -2.64 -9.77
C LEU A 42 -0.70 -1.85 -8.64
N GLU A 43 -1.54 -2.51 -7.87
CA GLU A 43 -2.06 -1.98 -6.61
C GLU A 43 -1.88 -3.01 -5.50
N LEU A 44 -1.24 -2.59 -4.41
CA LEU A 44 -1.12 -3.46 -3.25
C LEU A 44 -2.48 -3.68 -2.59
N VAL A 45 -2.68 -4.89 -2.07
CA VAL A 45 -3.86 -5.27 -1.30
C VAL A 45 -3.42 -5.55 0.12
N SER A 46 -4.17 -5.03 1.09
CA SER A 46 -3.90 -5.28 2.51
C SER A 46 -4.24 -6.73 2.88
N ILE A 47 -3.82 -7.15 4.08
CA ILE A 47 -4.14 -8.46 4.66
C ILE A 47 -5.65 -8.79 4.66
N ASP A 48 -6.50 -7.78 4.83
CA ASP A 48 -7.96 -7.95 4.84
C ASP A 48 -8.59 -7.94 3.44
N GLY A 49 -7.78 -8.01 2.37
CA GLY A 49 -8.26 -8.02 0.99
C GLY A 49 -8.68 -6.65 0.46
N ILE A 50 -8.24 -5.56 1.10
CA ILE A 50 -8.63 -4.19 0.73
C ILE A 50 -7.58 -3.58 -0.20
N ALA A 51 -8.01 -3.04 -1.33
CA ALA A 51 -7.17 -2.29 -2.24
C ALA A 51 -6.64 -1.02 -1.55
N THR A 52 -5.31 -0.89 -1.46
CA THR A 52 -4.66 0.12 -0.59
C THR A 52 -4.55 1.50 -1.22
N GLY A 53 -4.73 1.63 -2.54
CA GLY A 53 -4.40 2.84 -3.28
C GLY A 53 -2.89 3.07 -3.48
N MET A 54 -2.02 2.18 -2.98
CA MET A 54 -0.59 2.23 -3.27
C MET A 54 -0.33 1.63 -4.65
N LEU A 55 -0.05 2.51 -5.61
CA LEU A 55 0.07 2.14 -7.02
C LEU A 55 1.53 2.05 -7.46
N LEU A 56 1.84 1.11 -8.36
CA LEU A 56 3.13 1.09 -9.06
C LEU A 56 2.88 0.97 -10.56
N GLY A 57 3.70 1.65 -11.37
CA GLY A 57 3.79 1.35 -12.79
C GLY A 57 4.64 0.09 -13.02
N VAL A 58 4.32 -0.70 -14.03
CA VAL A 58 5.16 -1.82 -14.46
C VAL A 58 5.40 -1.78 -15.97
N GLN A 59 6.66 -1.92 -16.37
CA GLN A 59 7.07 -2.19 -17.75
C GLN A 59 7.62 -3.62 -17.83
N VAL A 60 7.05 -4.43 -18.71
CA VAL A 60 7.45 -5.82 -18.94
C VAL A 60 8.26 -5.93 -20.23
N LYS A 61 9.36 -6.67 -20.15
CA LYS A 61 10.16 -7.13 -21.28
C LYS A 61 10.22 -8.63 -21.23
N SER A 62 10.15 -9.26 -22.39
CA SER A 62 10.14 -10.71 -22.49
C SER A 62 11.04 -11.16 -23.62
N GLY A 63 11.81 -12.21 -23.36
CA GLY A 63 12.69 -12.85 -24.33
C GLY A 63 14.05 -13.21 -23.75
N ASP A 64 14.60 -14.32 -24.22
CA ASP A 64 15.87 -14.84 -23.73
C ASP A 64 17.07 -13.96 -24.13
N SER A 65 16.90 -13.04 -25.09
CA SER A 65 17.93 -12.03 -25.42
C SER A 65 18.27 -11.08 -24.27
N PHE A 66 17.41 -11.00 -23.26
CA PHE A 66 17.63 -10.20 -22.06
C PHE A 66 18.33 -10.98 -20.93
N VAL A 67 18.62 -12.27 -21.13
CA VAL A 67 19.08 -13.15 -20.06
C VAL A 67 20.31 -13.94 -20.49
N ASP A 68 21.36 -13.85 -19.68
CA ASP A 68 22.45 -14.81 -19.70
C ASP A 68 22.02 -16.02 -18.86
N SER A 69 21.71 -17.13 -19.54
CA SER A 69 21.18 -18.34 -18.91
C SER A 69 22.18 -19.03 -17.99
N ASP A 70 23.47 -18.95 -18.30
CA ASP A 70 24.52 -19.66 -17.57
C ASP A 70 24.80 -18.96 -16.25
N SER A 71 24.88 -17.63 -16.27
CA SER A 71 25.11 -16.83 -15.07
C SER A 71 23.82 -16.43 -14.32
N LYS A 72 22.65 -16.69 -14.92
CA LYS A 72 21.33 -16.24 -14.47
C LYS A 72 21.26 -14.72 -14.27
N VAL A 73 21.91 -13.97 -15.16
CA VAL A 73 21.92 -12.50 -15.14
C VAL A 73 20.84 -11.99 -16.08
N PHE A 74 19.91 -11.22 -15.53
CA PHE A 74 18.82 -10.58 -16.25
C PHE A 74 19.20 -9.12 -16.53
N SER A 75 18.91 -8.65 -17.75
CA SER A 75 19.26 -7.32 -18.24
C SER A 75 18.01 -6.55 -18.67
N PHE A 76 17.72 -5.44 -18.00
CA PHE A 76 16.67 -4.53 -18.42
C PHE A 76 17.27 -3.39 -19.25
N ILE A 77 16.86 -3.30 -20.52
CA ILE A 77 17.42 -2.35 -21.50
C ILE A 77 16.36 -1.34 -21.93
N ALA A 78 16.64 -0.05 -21.72
CA ALA A 78 15.76 1.04 -22.15
C ALA A 78 16.55 2.25 -22.67
N SER A 79 15.86 3.21 -23.29
CA SER A 79 16.48 4.46 -23.73
C SER A 79 16.54 5.47 -22.60
N LYS A 80 17.42 6.47 -22.68
CA LYS A 80 17.41 7.62 -21.74
C LYS A 80 16.05 8.32 -21.69
N LYS A 81 15.31 8.37 -22.80
CA LYS A 81 13.97 8.98 -22.84
C LYS A 81 12.97 8.22 -21.95
N HIS A 82 13.07 6.88 -21.89
CA HIS A 82 12.23 6.09 -20.98
C HIS A 82 12.60 6.36 -19.52
N PHE A 83 13.89 6.41 -19.17
CA PHE A 83 14.31 6.75 -17.81
C PHE A 83 13.87 8.16 -17.40
N GLN A 84 13.96 9.15 -18.31
CA GLN A 84 13.42 10.49 -18.07
C GLN A 84 11.90 10.49 -17.86
N TYR A 85 11.18 9.61 -18.56
CA TYR A 85 9.75 9.44 -18.36
C TYR A 85 9.44 8.84 -16.99
N TRP A 86 10.10 7.74 -16.62
CA TRP A 86 9.90 7.08 -15.31
C TRP A 86 10.32 7.95 -14.13
N GLN A 87 11.36 8.77 -14.26
CA GLN A 87 11.76 9.75 -13.24
C GLN A 87 10.66 10.78 -12.93
N ARG A 88 9.88 11.18 -13.95
CA ARG A 88 8.77 12.14 -13.79
C ARG A 88 7.43 11.46 -13.54
N PHE A 89 7.38 10.13 -13.52
CA PHE A 89 6.14 9.40 -13.31
C PHE A 89 5.67 9.61 -11.87
N CYS A 90 4.38 9.83 -11.66
CA CYS A 90 3.83 10.23 -10.35
C CYS A 90 3.79 9.11 -9.30
N MET A 91 4.23 7.91 -9.66
CA MET A 91 4.27 6.71 -8.84
C MET A 91 5.54 5.92 -9.20
N PRO A 92 6.03 5.01 -8.33
CA PRO A 92 7.23 4.26 -8.62
C PRO A 92 6.97 3.32 -9.80
N VAL A 93 7.98 3.13 -10.65
CA VAL A 93 7.90 2.25 -11.82
C VAL A 93 8.89 1.12 -11.66
N ILE A 94 8.40 -0.11 -11.79
CA ILE A 94 9.23 -1.31 -11.84
C ILE A 94 9.36 -1.84 -13.27
N GLY A 95 10.44 -2.55 -13.53
CA GLY A 95 10.69 -3.29 -14.75
C GLY A 95 10.57 -4.77 -14.47
N VAL A 96 10.04 -5.56 -15.40
CA VAL A 96 10.05 -7.02 -15.33
C VAL A 96 10.75 -7.55 -16.56
N VAL A 97 11.69 -8.48 -16.40
CA VAL A 97 12.28 -9.24 -17.50
C VAL A 97 11.90 -10.70 -17.33
N TYR A 98 11.14 -11.24 -18.28
CA TYR A 98 10.76 -12.65 -18.33
C TYR A 98 11.58 -13.42 -19.37
N SER A 99 12.11 -14.59 -18.97
CA SER A 99 12.72 -15.56 -19.88
C SER A 99 11.74 -16.71 -20.13
N PRO A 100 11.22 -16.87 -21.36
CA PRO A 100 10.37 -18.01 -21.72
C PRO A 100 11.08 -19.35 -21.58
N THR A 101 12.38 -19.42 -21.87
CA THR A 101 13.15 -20.67 -21.78
C THR A 101 13.34 -21.11 -20.33
N LEU A 102 13.71 -20.19 -19.44
CA LEU A 102 13.89 -20.49 -18.01
C LEU A 102 12.56 -20.53 -17.24
N LYS A 103 11.48 -19.99 -17.80
CA LYS A 103 10.19 -19.75 -17.13
C LYS A 103 10.33 -18.98 -15.83
N LYS A 104 11.24 -18.00 -15.82
CA LYS A 104 11.58 -17.17 -14.67
C LYS A 104 11.52 -15.70 -15.06
N ALA A 105 11.12 -14.86 -14.11
CA ALA A 105 11.17 -13.42 -14.26
C ALA A 105 11.96 -12.76 -13.13
N SER A 106 12.59 -11.64 -13.46
CA SER A 106 13.24 -10.76 -12.49
C SER A 106 12.65 -9.36 -12.56
N TRP A 107 12.42 -8.73 -11.42
CA TRP A 107 11.90 -7.37 -11.34
C TRP A 107 12.99 -6.35 -10.95
N PHE A 108 12.89 -5.11 -11.43
CA PHE A 108 13.89 -4.03 -11.32
C PHE A 108 13.22 -2.75 -10.82
N ASP A 109 13.87 -1.98 -9.94
CA ASP A 109 13.41 -0.64 -9.55
C ASP A 109 13.86 0.40 -10.60
N LEU A 110 12.99 0.71 -11.56
CA LEU A 110 13.35 1.64 -12.64
C LEU A 110 13.40 3.09 -12.16
N THR A 111 12.61 3.45 -11.16
CA THR A 111 12.60 4.81 -10.59
C THR A 111 13.94 5.09 -9.89
N MET A 112 14.42 4.18 -9.04
CA MET A 112 15.74 4.31 -8.41
C MET A 112 16.86 4.37 -9.45
N HIS A 113 16.84 3.48 -10.45
CA HIS A 113 17.87 3.48 -11.48
C HIS A 113 17.80 4.70 -12.40
N ALA A 114 16.62 5.28 -12.64
CA ALA A 114 16.47 6.47 -13.47
C ALA A 114 17.28 7.65 -12.91
N ASP A 115 17.23 7.87 -11.60
CA ASP A 115 17.99 8.95 -10.96
C ASP A 115 19.50 8.79 -11.14
N ALA A 116 20.02 7.57 -10.94
CA ALA A 116 21.44 7.28 -11.12
C ALA A 116 21.86 7.41 -12.61
N ILE A 117 21.09 6.83 -13.53
CA ILE A 117 21.40 6.81 -14.96
C ILE A 117 21.41 8.22 -15.56
N LEU A 118 20.51 9.09 -15.10
CA LEU A 118 20.39 10.46 -15.62
C LEU A 118 21.44 11.41 -15.01
N LYS A 119 21.93 11.15 -13.79
CA LYS A 119 22.99 11.94 -13.13
C LYS A 119 24.39 11.55 -13.60
N ASP A 120 24.70 10.26 -13.61
CA ASP A 120 26.07 9.76 -13.73
C ASP A 120 26.44 9.27 -15.14
N ASN A 121 25.54 9.50 -16.11
CA ASN A 121 25.73 9.12 -17.51
C ASN A 121 26.04 7.61 -17.70
N THR A 122 25.56 6.78 -16.77
CA THR A 122 25.82 5.34 -16.76
C THR A 122 25.10 4.64 -17.92
N PRO A 123 25.51 3.39 -18.25
CA PRO A 123 24.82 2.62 -19.29
C PRO A 123 23.32 2.50 -19.01
N THR A 124 22.49 2.62 -20.04
CA THR A 124 21.02 2.50 -19.94
C THR A 124 20.53 1.05 -19.85
N THR A 125 21.43 0.15 -19.44
CA THR A 125 21.19 -1.27 -19.24
C THR A 125 21.43 -1.58 -17.77
N ILE A 126 20.38 -2.01 -17.10
CA ILE A 126 20.44 -2.45 -15.71
C ILE A 126 20.65 -3.97 -15.74
N LYS A 127 21.68 -4.46 -15.05
CA LYS A 127 21.95 -5.90 -14.96
C LYS A 127 21.88 -6.33 -13.51
N GLN A 128 21.21 -7.44 -13.26
CA GLN A 128 21.21 -8.06 -11.94
C GLN A 128 21.17 -9.58 -12.06
N LYS A 129 21.81 -10.26 -11.11
CA LYS A 129 21.70 -11.70 -10.97
C LYS A 129 20.36 -12.04 -10.33
N LEU A 130 19.67 -13.06 -10.83
CA LEU A 130 18.44 -13.54 -10.22
C LEU A 130 18.73 -14.08 -8.81
N SER A 131 17.94 -13.62 -7.85
CA SER A 131 18.02 -13.92 -6.42
C SER A 131 16.62 -13.82 -5.79
N GLU A 132 16.47 -14.22 -4.54
CA GLU A 132 15.17 -14.18 -3.86
C GLU A 132 14.59 -12.76 -3.75
N SER A 133 15.44 -11.72 -3.67
CA SER A 133 14.97 -10.34 -3.52
C SER A 133 14.41 -9.73 -4.81
N ASN A 134 14.74 -10.28 -5.97
CA ASN A 134 14.38 -9.74 -7.27
C ASN A 134 13.69 -10.75 -8.20
N ALA A 135 13.36 -11.94 -7.70
CA ALA A 135 12.59 -12.93 -8.41
C ALA A 135 11.10 -12.57 -8.39
N LEU A 136 10.44 -12.77 -9.52
CA LEU A 136 8.98 -12.68 -9.63
C LEU A 136 8.47 -14.12 -9.86
N GLU A 137 8.24 -14.83 -8.77
CA GLU A 137 7.87 -16.26 -8.75
C GLU A 137 6.70 -16.51 -7.78
N ILE A 138 5.87 -17.51 -8.08
CA ILE A 138 4.70 -17.88 -7.29
C ILE A 138 5.12 -18.63 -6.02
N GLY A 139 4.48 -18.33 -4.90
CA GLY A 139 4.69 -18.96 -3.60
C GLY A 139 5.97 -18.52 -2.91
N LYS A 140 6.59 -17.43 -3.37
CA LYS A 140 7.80 -16.85 -2.76
C LYS A 140 7.55 -15.53 -2.03
N GLY A 141 6.36 -14.95 -2.21
CA GLY A 141 6.07 -13.60 -1.75
C GLY A 141 6.80 -12.54 -2.54
N LEU A 142 6.20 -11.36 -2.58
CA LEU A 142 6.78 -10.18 -3.21
C LEU A 142 7.25 -9.16 -2.17
N THR A 143 7.76 -9.63 -1.03
CA THR A 143 8.10 -8.82 0.15
C THR A 143 8.98 -7.62 -0.19
N HIS A 144 9.99 -7.80 -1.05
CA HIS A 144 10.88 -6.71 -1.45
C HIS A 144 10.19 -5.64 -2.31
N LEU A 145 9.26 -6.06 -3.18
CA LEU A 145 8.46 -5.16 -4.01
C LEU A 145 7.41 -4.42 -3.17
N ILE A 146 6.77 -5.14 -2.24
CA ILE A 146 5.82 -4.57 -1.27
C ILE A 146 6.54 -3.51 -0.41
N ASN A 147 7.73 -3.83 0.11
CA ASN A 147 8.55 -2.89 0.88
C ASN A 147 8.93 -1.66 0.06
N LEU A 148 9.28 -1.81 -1.22
CA LEU A 148 9.55 -0.67 -2.11
C LEU A 148 8.35 0.28 -2.21
N ALA A 149 7.14 -0.26 -2.37
CA ALA A 149 5.94 0.55 -2.43
C ALA A 149 5.68 1.29 -1.11
N ASN A 150 5.76 0.59 0.02
CA ASN A 150 5.53 1.17 1.34
C ASN A 150 6.54 2.29 1.66
N ILE A 151 7.83 2.08 1.36
CA ILE A 151 8.88 3.10 1.50
C ILE A 151 8.55 4.32 0.64
N HIS A 152 8.17 4.12 -0.63
CA HIS A 152 7.83 5.21 -1.54
C HIS A 152 6.66 6.06 -1.02
N TYR A 153 5.59 5.41 -0.55
CA TYR A 153 4.40 6.07 -0.03
C TYR A 153 4.52 6.52 1.44
N LYS A 154 5.71 6.38 2.05
CA LYS A 154 6.02 6.82 3.42
C LYS A 154 5.06 6.24 4.47
N GLN A 155 4.60 5.01 4.27
CA GLN A 155 3.95 4.20 5.29
C GLN A 155 5.07 3.44 6.03
N PRO A 156 5.22 3.58 7.36
CA PRO A 156 6.25 2.86 8.10
C PRO A 156 5.88 1.38 8.13
N VAL A 157 6.67 0.53 7.46
CA VAL A 157 6.54 -0.92 7.65
C VAL A 157 7.28 -1.27 8.94
N THR A 158 6.58 -1.76 9.94
CA THR A 158 7.17 -2.24 11.19
C THR A 158 7.86 -3.61 11.00
N LYS A 159 8.81 -3.95 11.87
CA LYS A 159 9.48 -5.27 11.85
C LYS A 159 8.50 -6.41 12.15
N GLU A 160 7.39 -6.11 12.82
CA GLU A 160 6.25 -6.99 13.05
C GLU A 160 5.47 -7.24 11.76
N GLU A 161 5.17 -6.24 10.93
CA GLU A 161 4.51 -6.43 9.62
C GLU A 161 5.38 -7.23 8.64
N VAL A 162 6.70 -7.05 8.67
CA VAL A 162 7.64 -7.89 7.90
C VAL A 162 7.64 -9.34 8.41
N LYS A 163 7.46 -9.55 9.72
CA LYS A 163 7.31 -10.90 10.30
C LYS A 163 5.95 -11.52 10.01
N GLU A 164 4.87 -10.73 9.97
CA GLU A 164 3.55 -11.22 9.58
C GLU A 164 3.48 -11.54 8.08
N LEU A 165 4.25 -10.83 7.23
CA LEU A 165 4.43 -11.17 5.82
C LEU A 165 5.09 -12.55 5.60
N ASP A 166 5.96 -13.01 6.51
CA ASP A 166 6.52 -14.37 6.49
C ASP A 166 5.49 -15.44 6.91
N VAL A 167 4.52 -15.10 7.77
CA VAL A 167 3.47 -16.05 8.25
C VAL A 167 2.40 -16.31 7.16
N ILE A 168 2.15 -15.33 6.28
CA ILE A 168 1.15 -15.44 5.20
C ILE A 168 1.50 -16.52 4.17
N GLN A 169 2.79 -16.87 4.02
CA GLN A 169 3.24 -17.84 3.01
C GLN A 169 3.02 -19.30 3.41
N GLU A 170 2.77 -19.59 4.70
CA GLU A 170 2.55 -20.95 5.20
C GLU A 170 1.07 -21.30 5.44
N LEU A 171 0.16 -20.33 5.35
CA LEU A 171 -1.26 -20.60 5.52
C LEU A 171 -1.84 -21.16 4.23
N GLU A 172 -1.93 -22.50 4.18
CA GLU A 172 -2.84 -23.21 3.29
C GLU A 172 -4.22 -22.53 3.31
N VAL A 173 -4.82 -22.44 2.11
CA VAL A 173 -6.16 -21.92 1.87
C VAL A 173 -7.19 -22.68 2.72
N THR A 174 -7.41 -22.24 3.95
CA THR A 174 -8.63 -22.54 4.69
C THR A 174 -9.61 -21.42 4.44
N SER A 175 -10.59 -21.74 3.61
CA SER A 175 -11.73 -20.92 3.26
C SER A 175 -12.46 -20.37 4.51
N SER A 176 -12.29 -19.09 4.79
CA SER A 176 -13.38 -18.28 5.34
C SER A 176 -13.53 -17.05 4.43
N GLN A 177 -14.55 -17.06 3.57
CA GLN A 177 -14.99 -15.84 2.91
C GLN A 177 -15.50 -14.90 4.02
N SER A 178 -14.65 -14.03 4.56
CA SER A 178 -15.09 -12.96 5.45
C SER A 178 -15.98 -12.03 4.65
N THR A 179 -17.21 -11.81 5.09
CA THR A 179 -18.13 -10.92 4.39
C THR A 179 -17.67 -9.47 4.57
N LYS A 180 -18.11 -8.55 3.70
CA LYS A 180 -17.84 -7.10 3.87
C LYS A 180 -18.29 -6.57 5.24
N GLU A 181 -19.31 -7.21 5.83
CA GLU A 181 -19.81 -6.86 7.15
C GLU A 181 -18.84 -7.30 8.26
N ASP A 182 -18.20 -8.45 8.11
CA ASP A 182 -17.21 -8.96 9.06
C ASP A 182 -15.95 -8.08 9.05
N SER A 183 -15.48 -7.67 7.86
CA SER A 183 -14.36 -6.72 7.74
C SER A 183 -14.70 -5.38 8.39
N TRP A 184 -15.93 -4.88 8.21
CA TRP A 184 -16.39 -3.64 8.83
C TRP A 184 -16.41 -3.74 10.36
N LYS A 185 -16.96 -4.83 10.92
CA LYS A 185 -16.97 -5.07 12.38
C LYS A 185 -15.56 -5.16 12.94
N ARG A 186 -14.63 -5.79 12.20
CA ARG A 186 -13.22 -5.88 12.60
C ARG A 186 -12.56 -4.51 12.68
N LEU A 187 -12.74 -3.64 11.67
CA LEU A 187 -12.23 -2.27 11.70
C LEU A 187 -12.78 -1.48 12.89
N ILE A 188 -14.09 -1.57 13.15
CA ILE A 188 -14.68 -0.93 14.33
C ILE A 188 -14.05 -1.47 15.62
N SER A 189 -13.90 -2.78 15.74
CA SER A 189 -13.33 -3.41 16.93
C SER A 189 -11.91 -2.92 17.19
N ILE A 190 -11.06 -2.85 16.17
CA ILE A 190 -9.66 -2.41 16.29
C ILE A 190 -9.59 -0.91 16.61
N PHE A 191 -10.43 -0.08 16.00
CA PHE A 191 -10.42 1.37 16.23
C PHE A 191 -10.68 1.74 17.69
N PHE A 192 -11.50 0.95 18.38
CA PHE A 192 -11.81 1.15 19.81
C PHE A 192 -11.15 0.10 20.72
N ASP A 193 -10.14 -0.61 20.24
CA ASP A 193 -9.43 -1.61 21.03
C ASP A 193 -8.45 -0.94 22.01
N SER A 194 -8.43 -1.41 23.26
CA SER A 194 -7.55 -0.86 24.30
C SER A 194 -6.08 -1.26 24.09
N ASP A 195 -5.87 -2.42 23.47
CA ASP A 195 -4.56 -3.04 23.34
C ASP A 195 -3.82 -2.59 22.07
N SER A 196 -4.56 -2.03 21.10
CA SER A 196 -4.01 -1.46 19.88
C SER A 196 -3.17 -0.19 20.16
N ASP A 197 -2.10 -0.04 19.38
CA ASP A 197 -1.21 1.12 19.44
C ASP A 197 -1.74 2.29 18.59
N SER A 198 -1.10 3.46 18.74
CA SER A 198 -1.49 4.69 18.05
C SER A 198 -1.36 4.62 16.53
N GLU A 199 -0.49 3.75 16.00
CA GLU A 199 -0.31 3.56 14.56
C GLU A 199 -1.48 2.79 13.97
N ILE A 200 -1.81 1.65 14.58
CA ILE A 200 -2.91 0.78 14.19
C ILE A 200 -4.24 1.53 14.27
N ILE A 201 -4.48 2.26 15.37
CA ILE A 201 -5.70 3.06 15.54
C ILE A 201 -5.77 4.16 14.47
N GLY A 202 -4.64 4.78 14.13
CA GLY A 202 -4.55 5.79 13.08
C GLY A 202 -4.88 5.25 11.68
N ASP A 203 -4.30 4.12 11.30
CA ASP A 203 -4.56 3.46 10.02
C ASP A 203 -6.02 2.99 9.92
N VAL A 204 -6.54 2.35 10.96
CA VAL A 204 -7.94 1.89 10.97
C VAL A 204 -8.92 3.06 10.96
N GLY A 205 -8.62 4.14 11.69
CA GLY A 205 -9.41 5.38 11.65
C GLY A 205 -9.42 6.00 10.25
N TYR A 206 -8.27 6.06 9.58
CA TYR A 206 -8.18 6.46 8.18
C TYR A 206 -9.02 5.56 7.26
N ARG A 207 -8.97 4.24 7.43
CA ARG A 207 -9.77 3.31 6.60
C ARG A 207 -11.27 3.49 6.84
N LEU A 208 -11.71 3.63 8.09
CA LEU A 208 -13.11 3.83 8.43
C LEU A 208 -13.65 5.13 7.79
N SER A 209 -12.88 6.21 7.83
CA SER A 209 -13.29 7.53 7.29
C SER A 209 -13.39 7.54 5.76
N ARG A 210 -12.61 6.70 5.06
CA ARG A 210 -12.69 6.56 3.60
C ARG A 210 -14.03 6.02 3.12
N TYR A 211 -14.74 5.26 3.95
CA TYR A 211 -16.03 4.67 3.60
C TYR A 211 -17.20 5.32 4.34
N PHE A 212 -17.02 5.79 5.57
CA PHE A 212 -18.07 6.49 6.31
C PHE A 212 -18.24 7.93 5.78
N PRO A 213 -19.47 8.44 5.57
CA PRO A 213 -20.79 7.84 5.82
C PRO A 213 -21.41 7.20 4.57
N THR A 214 -20.64 6.80 3.56
CA THR A 214 -21.15 6.22 2.29
C THR A 214 -21.48 4.73 2.35
N VAL A 215 -21.15 4.04 3.44
CA VAL A 215 -21.51 2.63 3.70
C VAL A 215 -23.03 2.41 3.81
N SER A 216 -23.47 1.14 3.86
CA SER A 216 -24.89 0.81 4.07
C SER A 216 -25.44 1.35 5.39
N ASP A 217 -26.76 1.56 5.49
CA ASP A 217 -27.37 2.08 6.73
C ASP A 217 -27.13 1.15 7.94
N VAL A 218 -27.06 -0.16 7.71
CA VAL A 218 -26.69 -1.15 8.74
C VAL A 218 -25.29 -0.86 9.28
N GLN A 219 -24.31 -0.68 8.39
CA GLN A 219 -22.92 -0.39 8.77
C GLN A 219 -22.78 0.99 9.44
N LYS A 220 -23.55 1.99 8.98
CA LYS A 220 -23.57 3.31 9.62
C LYS A 220 -24.05 3.22 11.05
N ASN A 221 -25.16 2.51 11.27
CA ASN A 221 -25.73 2.33 12.60
C ASN A 221 -24.77 1.54 13.51
N GLN A 222 -24.13 0.48 12.99
CA GLN A 222 -23.09 -0.26 13.73
C GLN A 222 -21.97 0.65 14.26
N PHE A 223 -21.41 1.52 13.40
CA PHE A 223 -20.35 2.44 13.83
C PHE A 223 -20.88 3.47 14.83
N LYS A 224 -22.02 4.11 14.55
CA LYS A 224 -22.62 5.11 15.44
C LYS A 224 -22.98 4.54 16.81
N ASP A 225 -23.53 3.34 16.85
CA ASP A 225 -23.90 2.67 18.09
C ASP A 225 -22.66 2.33 18.93
N ARG A 226 -21.55 1.91 18.29
CA ARG A 226 -20.29 1.72 19.01
C ARG A 226 -19.65 3.03 19.46
N LEU A 227 -19.68 4.05 18.62
CA LEU A 227 -19.13 5.37 18.91
C LEU A 227 -19.84 6.00 20.12
N ARG A 228 -21.16 5.83 20.26
CA ARG A 228 -21.92 6.28 21.45
C ARG A 228 -21.43 5.71 22.78
N LEU A 229 -20.72 4.58 22.75
CA LEU A 229 -20.15 3.92 23.93
C LEU A 229 -18.67 4.30 24.16
N LEU A 230 -18.17 5.30 23.43
CA LEU A 230 -16.79 5.76 23.52
C LEU A 230 -16.42 6.13 24.96
N THR A 231 -15.38 5.48 25.48
CA THR A 231 -14.86 5.78 26.82
C THR A 231 -13.76 6.85 26.75
N LEU A 232 -13.47 7.52 27.87
CA LEU A 232 -12.36 8.48 27.94
C LEU A 232 -11.00 7.82 27.66
N SER A 233 -10.81 6.56 28.06
CA SER A 233 -9.57 5.81 27.79
C SER A 233 -9.39 5.53 26.29
N GLU A 234 -10.47 5.13 25.61
CA GLU A 234 -10.48 4.92 24.16
C GLU A 234 -10.23 6.24 23.42
N LEU A 235 -10.90 7.32 23.84
CA LEU A 235 -10.69 8.65 23.26
C LEU A 235 -9.24 9.12 23.44
N ASN A 236 -8.62 8.86 24.58
CA ASN A 236 -7.21 9.20 24.80
C ASN A 236 -6.27 8.45 23.84
N LYS A 237 -6.57 7.19 23.52
CA LYS A 237 -5.83 6.40 22.54
C LYS A 237 -6.02 6.91 21.10
N VAL A 238 -7.25 7.24 20.73
CA VAL A 238 -7.56 7.87 19.43
C VAL A 238 -6.86 9.22 19.33
N PHE A 239 -6.81 9.99 20.41
CA PHE A 239 -6.08 11.26 20.45
C PHE A 239 -4.56 11.07 20.30
N ALA A 240 -3.99 10.03 20.91
CA ALA A 240 -2.60 9.65 20.68
C ALA A 240 -2.35 9.23 19.22
N ALA A 241 -3.32 8.59 18.55
CA ALA A 241 -3.26 8.28 17.12
C ALA A 241 -3.31 9.54 16.23
N ILE A 242 -4.13 10.52 16.59
CA ILE A 242 -4.17 11.83 15.92
C ILE A 242 -2.81 12.52 16.04
N LYS A 243 -2.23 12.56 17.25
CA LYS A 243 -0.89 13.10 17.48
C LYS A 243 0.14 12.41 16.60
N PHE A 244 0.14 11.08 16.62
CA PHE A 244 1.06 10.26 15.86
C PHE A 244 0.99 10.52 14.34
N ALA A 245 -0.21 10.79 13.82
CA ALA A 245 -0.41 11.18 12.43
C ALA A 245 0.16 12.57 12.13
N ILE A 246 -0.10 13.56 13.00
CA ILE A 246 0.46 14.91 12.87
C ILE A 246 1.99 14.91 12.92
N ASP A 247 2.59 14.15 13.84
CA ASP A 247 4.04 14.00 13.97
C ASP A 247 4.68 13.42 12.68
N ARG A 248 3.89 12.74 11.83
CA ARG A 248 4.29 12.21 10.51
C ARG A 248 3.91 13.10 9.33
N ASN A 249 3.40 14.31 9.54
CA ASN A 249 2.84 15.19 8.50
C ASN A 249 1.67 14.54 7.74
N ARG A 250 0.80 13.83 8.47
CA ARG A 250 -0.45 13.24 7.96
C ARG A 250 -1.66 13.94 8.56
N ASP A 251 -1.70 15.26 8.39
CA ASP A 251 -2.83 16.13 8.77
C ASP A 251 -4.15 15.64 8.15
N ASP A 252 -4.09 15.05 6.96
CA ASP A 252 -5.22 14.40 6.31
C ASP A 252 -5.84 13.29 7.16
N VAL A 253 -5.01 12.44 7.78
CA VAL A 253 -5.47 11.36 8.65
C VAL A 253 -6.07 11.91 9.94
N ALA A 254 -5.42 12.91 10.54
CA ALA A 254 -5.92 13.57 11.74
C ALA A 254 -7.33 14.15 11.53
N CYS A 255 -7.52 14.94 10.47
CA CYS A 255 -8.82 15.51 10.09
C CYS A 255 -9.88 14.42 9.88
N LEU A 256 -9.54 13.37 9.12
CA LEU A 256 -10.46 12.28 8.84
C LEU A 256 -10.89 11.47 10.08
N ILE A 257 -10.01 11.34 11.07
CA ILE A 257 -10.35 10.74 12.36
C ILE A 257 -11.27 11.66 13.16
N LEU A 258 -11.01 12.97 13.16
CA LEU A 258 -11.89 13.95 13.80
C LEU A 258 -13.28 13.98 13.16
N ASP A 259 -13.38 13.87 11.83
CA ASP A 259 -14.65 13.75 11.10
C ASP A 259 -15.46 12.53 11.57
N LEU A 260 -14.81 11.38 11.78
CA LEU A 260 -15.45 10.18 12.31
C LEU A 260 -15.97 10.39 13.73
N LEU A 261 -15.15 11.01 14.59
CA LEU A 261 -15.53 11.28 15.97
C LEU A 261 -16.70 12.27 16.05
N ASN A 262 -16.79 13.24 15.13
CA ASN A 262 -17.82 14.29 15.13
C ASN A 262 -19.26 13.74 15.02
N TYR A 263 -19.42 12.46 14.64
CA TYR A 263 -20.71 11.78 14.72
C TYR A 263 -21.16 11.43 16.15
N HIS A 264 -20.31 11.65 17.16
CA HIS A 264 -20.65 11.54 18.57
C HIS A 264 -21.27 12.85 19.07
N ALA A 265 -22.54 12.80 19.49
CA ALA A 265 -23.32 13.99 19.85
C ALA A 265 -22.67 14.87 20.94
N ASN A 266 -21.91 14.28 21.88
CA ASN A 266 -21.29 14.99 22.98
C ASN A 266 -19.75 15.01 22.87
N LEU A 267 -19.20 15.00 21.64
CA LEU A 267 -17.74 14.95 21.46
C LEU A 267 -17.03 16.12 22.15
N ASN A 268 -17.55 17.35 22.04
CA ASN A 268 -16.95 18.52 22.69
C ASN A 268 -16.86 18.35 24.22
N GLU A 269 -17.91 17.83 24.87
CA GLU A 269 -17.88 17.54 26.30
C GLU A 269 -16.84 16.45 26.65
N LEU A 270 -16.67 15.45 25.78
CA LEU A 270 -15.66 14.41 25.98
C LEU A 270 -14.23 14.95 25.79
N LEU A 271 -14.00 15.85 24.84
CA LEU A 271 -12.70 16.51 24.65
C LEU A 271 -12.37 17.45 25.82
N GLU A 272 -13.37 18.12 26.40
CA GLU A 272 -13.17 18.87 27.66
C GLU A 272 -12.79 17.94 28.82
N LYS A 273 -13.49 16.83 28.97
CA LYS A 273 -13.14 15.82 29.99
C LYS A 273 -11.77 15.20 29.73
N LEU A 274 -11.37 15.03 28.47
CA LEU A 274 -10.04 14.54 28.12
C LEU A 274 -8.93 15.50 28.59
N ASN A 275 -9.20 16.81 28.55
CA ASN A 275 -8.28 17.83 29.07
C ASN A 275 -8.10 17.72 30.60
N THR A 276 -9.20 17.50 31.33
CA THR A 276 -9.20 17.54 32.80
C THR A 276 -8.93 16.20 33.48
N GLU A 277 -9.35 15.10 32.86
CA GLU A 277 -9.35 13.75 33.43
C GLU A 277 -8.55 12.74 32.56
N GLY A 278 -8.14 13.14 31.36
CA GLY A 278 -7.37 12.30 30.44
C GLY A 278 -5.87 12.30 30.73
N PHE A 279 -5.13 11.54 29.92
CA PHE A 279 -3.67 11.44 29.97
C PHE A 279 -3.03 12.25 28.83
N VAL A 280 -3.53 13.47 28.59
CA VAL A 280 -2.94 14.40 27.60
C VAL A 280 -1.78 15.13 28.28
N SER A 281 -0.60 15.06 27.67
CA SER A 281 0.58 15.75 28.20
C SER A 281 0.43 17.26 28.05
N SER A 282 1.10 18.05 28.91
CA SER A 282 1.07 19.51 28.81
C SER A 282 1.63 20.03 27.47
N GLU A 283 2.50 19.25 26.82
CA GLU A 283 3.07 19.56 25.51
C GLU A 283 2.10 19.30 24.34
N ASP A 284 1.02 18.54 24.58
CA ASP A 284 0.03 18.15 23.57
C ASP A 284 -1.30 18.90 23.71
N LEU A 285 -1.41 19.84 24.66
CA LEU A 285 -2.63 20.64 24.85
C LEU A 285 -3.00 21.46 23.61
N TRP A 286 -2.01 21.98 22.89
CA TRP A 286 -2.24 22.72 21.65
C TRP A 286 -2.97 21.86 20.60
N LEU A 287 -2.68 20.56 20.53
CA LEU A 287 -3.33 19.64 19.59
C LEU A 287 -4.80 19.44 19.95
N LEU A 288 -5.11 19.48 21.25
CA LEU A 288 -6.47 19.33 21.75
C LEU A 288 -7.29 20.57 21.42
N GLU A 289 -6.71 21.76 21.58
CA GLU A 289 -7.29 23.03 21.16
C GLU A 289 -7.53 23.05 19.65
N GLN A 290 -6.53 22.67 18.85
CA GLN A 290 -6.67 22.56 17.39
C GLN A 290 -7.76 21.58 16.97
N SER A 291 -7.87 20.43 17.65
CA SER A 291 -8.91 19.45 17.37
C SER A 291 -10.31 20.00 17.64
N LYS A 292 -10.49 20.77 18.73
CA LYS A 292 -11.75 21.45 19.05
C LYS A 292 -12.09 22.53 18.02
N GLU A 293 -11.13 23.38 17.67
CA GLU A 293 -11.30 24.42 16.65
C GLU A 293 -11.70 23.83 15.29
N TYR A 294 -11.12 22.68 14.92
CA TYR A 294 -11.48 21.97 13.70
C TYR A 294 -12.93 21.47 13.75
N ILE A 295 -13.34 20.83 14.84
CA ILE A 295 -14.70 20.30 15.00
C ILE A 295 -15.75 21.41 14.98
N GLU A 296 -15.46 22.59 15.55
CA GLU A 296 -16.37 23.74 15.50
C GLU A 296 -16.61 24.29 14.09
N GLN A 297 -15.75 23.95 13.13
CA GLN A 297 -15.85 24.39 11.73
C GLN A 297 -16.61 23.41 10.83
N LEU A 298 -16.91 22.20 11.31
CA LEU A 298 -17.63 21.13 10.57
C LEU A 298 -19.15 21.29 10.63
#